data_AF-A0A1V4ATA0-F1
#
_entry.id   AF-A0A1V4ATA0-F1
#
_cell.length_a   1.000
_cell.length_b   1.000
_cell.length_c   1.000
_cell.angle_alpha   90.00
_cell.angle_beta   90.00
_cell.angle_gamma   90.00
#
_symmetry.space_group_name_H-M   'P 1'
#
loop_
_entity.id
_entity.type
_entity.pdbx_description
1 polymer ?
#
loop_
_entity_poly.entity_id
_entity_poly.type
_entity_poly.pdbx_seq_one_letter_code
_entity_poly.pdbx_strand_id
1 'polypeptide(L)' 'MVHPLLPFGTKIFITNLGNKKKVEVIVIDRFHGTTDRIVNVSYRAGLELDLIESGIAEVGITIVEKSGQNVN' A
#
# COMPACT_ATOMS: atom_id res chain seq x y z
N MET A 1 -1.43 6.47 -2.70
CA MET A 1 -1.67 5.32 -1.81
C MET A 1 -2.30 5.86 -0.54
N VAL A 2 -3.39 5.22 -0.13
CA VAL A 2 -4.18 5.58 1.05
C VAL A 2 -3.98 4.48 2.09
N HIS A 3 -3.66 4.86 3.33
CA HIS A 3 -3.51 3.93 4.44
C HIS A 3 -4.25 4.46 5.68
N PRO A 4 -4.87 3.61 6.52
CA PRO A 4 -5.57 4.09 7.71
C PRO A 4 -4.64 4.69 8.78
N LEU A 5 -3.49 4.05 9.06
CA LEU A 5 -2.66 4.40 10.24
C LEU A 5 -1.20 4.81 9.98
N LEU A 6 -0.49 4.18 9.03
CA LEU A 6 0.93 4.46 8.78
C LEU A 6 1.19 5.94 8.50
N PRO A 7 2.22 6.57 9.11
CA PRO A 7 2.54 7.98 8.87
C PRO A 7 2.71 8.33 7.39
N PHE A 8 2.32 9.55 7.00
CA PHE A 8 2.60 10.06 5.66
C PHE A 8 4.10 10.05 5.37
N GLY A 9 4.49 9.67 4.16
CA GLY A 9 5.90 9.51 3.78
C GLY A 9 6.48 8.13 4.11
N THR A 10 5.75 7.25 4.82
CA THR A 10 6.21 5.87 5.04
C THR A 10 6.31 5.15 3.70
N LYS A 11 7.47 4.55 3.41
CA LYS A 11 7.72 3.72 2.24
C LYS A 11 7.41 2.27 2.59
N ILE A 12 6.60 1.61 1.76
CA ILE A 12 6.16 0.24 1.98
C ILE A 12 6.22 -0.58 0.70
N PHE A 13 6.41 -1.88 0.84
CA PHE A 13 6.03 -2.84 -0.18
C PHE A 13 4.61 -3.34 0.08
N ILE A 14 3.81 -3.37 -0.98
CA ILE A 14 2.54 -4.10 -1.01
C ILE A 14 2.77 -5.34 -1.85
N THR A 15 2.40 -6.50 -1.33
CA THR A 15 2.51 -7.79 -2.03
C THR A 15 1.13 -8.38 -2.21
N ASN A 16 0.71 -8.66 -3.44
CA ASN A 16 -0.48 -9.45 -3.70
C ASN A 16 -0.18 -10.91 -3.32
N LEU A 17 -0.90 -11.44 -2.32
CA LEU A 17 -0.59 -12.75 -1.76
C LEU A 17 -0.97 -13.90 -2.70
N GLY A 18 -1.89 -13.67 -3.64
CA GLY A 18 -2.35 -14.67 -4.61
C GLY A 18 -1.37 -14.93 -5.75
N ASN A 19 -0.60 -13.91 -6.18
CA ASN A 19 0.33 -14.03 -7.31
C ASN A 19 1.79 -13.66 -6.97
N LYS A 20 2.06 -13.24 -5.73
CA LYS A 20 3.38 -12.81 -5.21
C LYS A 20 3.98 -11.59 -5.88
N LYS A 21 3.26 -10.89 -6.77
CA LYS A 21 3.69 -9.61 -7.32
C LYS A 21 3.71 -8.56 -6.21
N LYS A 22 4.67 -7.65 -6.28
CA LYS A 22 4.86 -6.59 -5.29
C LYS A 22 5.15 -5.25 -5.93
N VAL A 23 4.76 -4.17 -5.27
CA VAL A 23 5.03 -2.79 -5.68
C VAL A 23 5.47 -1.97 -4.46
N GLU A 24 6.47 -1.11 -4.66
CA GLU A 24 6.87 -0.12 -3.65
C GLU A 24 6.04 1.14 -3.81
N VAL A 25 5.49 1.64 -2.70
CA VAL A 25 4.70 2.88 -2.68
C VAL A 25 4.98 3.68 -1.43
N ILE A 26 4.65 4.97 -1.49
CA ILE A 26 4.72 5.89 -0.36
C ILE A 26 3.31 6.21 0.10
N VAL A 27 3.09 6.22 1.42
CA VAL A 27 1.83 6.63 2.03
C VAL A 27 1.65 8.14 1.85
N ILE A 28 0.60 8.55 1.13
CA ILE A 28 0.34 9.96 0.81
C ILE A 28 -1.04 10.44 1.26
N ASP A 29 -1.92 9.52 1.70
CA ASP A 29 -3.32 9.85 1.94
C ASP A 29 -3.99 8.96 3.03
N ARG A 30 -5.20 9.34 3.46
CA ARG A 30 -6.02 8.71 4.50
C ARG A 30 -7.42 8.39 4.01
N PHE A 31 -8.01 7.35 4.60
CA PHE A 31 -9.41 7.04 4.35
C PHE A 31 -10.32 8.07 5.01
N HIS A 32 -11.34 8.51 4.29
CA HIS A 32 -12.41 9.35 4.82
C HIS A 32 -13.47 8.42 5.44
N GLY A 33 -13.49 8.32 6.77
CA GLY A 33 -14.43 7.45 7.49
C GLY A 33 -13.95 6.01 7.67
N THR A 34 -14.87 5.13 8.06
CA THR A 34 -14.59 3.72 8.38
C THR A 34 -14.42 2.91 7.10
N THR A 35 -13.38 2.07 7.05
CA THR A 35 -13.15 1.12 5.95
C THR A 35 -12.69 -0.23 6.49
N ASP A 36 -13.05 -1.30 5.79
CA ASP A 36 -12.52 -2.65 5.97
C ASP A 36 -11.25 -2.89 5.16
N ARG A 37 -10.80 -1.91 4.34
CA ARG A 37 -9.62 -2.01 3.49
C ARG A 37 -8.38 -1.54 4.23
N ILE A 38 -7.31 -2.32 4.15
CA ILE A 38 -6.02 -1.95 4.73
C ILE A 38 -5.23 -0.97 3.86
N VAL A 39 -5.52 -0.91 2.55
CA VAL A 39 -4.87 0.00 1.60
C VAL A 39 -5.72 0.24 0.35
N ASN A 40 -5.67 1.46 -0.19
CA ASN A 40 -6.02 1.74 -1.59
C ASN A 40 -4.77 2.20 -2.37
N VAL A 41 -4.58 1.63 -3.55
CA VAL A 41 -3.45 1.92 -4.43
C VAL A 41 -3.89 2.73 -5.66
N SER A 42 -2.94 3.36 -6.34
CA SER A 42 -3.22 4.02 -7.62
C SER A 42 -3.45 2.98 -8.72
N TYR A 43 -4.03 3.39 -9.85
CA TYR A 43 -4.20 2.52 -11.02
C TYR A 43 -2.89 1.85 -11.46
N ARG A 44 -1.78 2.61 -11.50
CA ARG A 44 -0.46 2.07 -11.89
C ARG A 44 0.03 0.97 -10.94
N ALA A 45 -0.11 1.18 -9.63
CA ALA A 45 0.24 0.15 -8.64
C ALA A 45 -0.72 -1.05 -8.70
N GLY A 46 -2.00 -0.83 -9.00
CA GLY A 46 -2.96 -1.90 -9.27
C GLY A 46 -2.58 -2.74 -10.50
N LEU A 47 -2.06 -2.11 -11.55
CA LEU A 47 -1.56 -2.80 -12.75
C LEU A 47 -0.36 -3.69 -12.42
N GLU A 48 0.61 -3.17 -11.66
CA GLU A 48 1.80 -3.94 -11.23
C GLU A 48 1.46 -5.10 -10.30
N LEU A 49 0.42 -4.94 -9.45
CA LEU A 49 -0.09 -5.98 -8.56
C LEU A 49 -1.05 -6.96 -9.24
N ASP A 50 -1.41 -6.72 -10.51
CA ASP A 50 -2.38 -7.51 -11.27
C ASP A 50 -3.78 -7.51 -10.65
N LEU A 51 -4.26 -6.32 -10.30
CA LEU A 51 -5.54 -6.09 -9.65
C LEU A 51 -6.58 -5.46 -10.58
N ILE A 52 -6.25 -5.20 -11.85
CA ILE A 52 -7.14 -4.46 -12.76
C ILE A 52 -8.44 -5.21 -13.00
N GLU A 53 -8.37 -6.52 -13.20
CA GLU A 53 -9.56 -7.35 -13.43
C GLU A 53 -10.26 -7.70 -12.12
N SER A 54 -9.51 -8.06 -11.08
CA SER A 54 -10.09 -8.50 -9.80
C SER A 54 -10.64 -7.35 -8.96
N GLY A 55 -10.12 -6.13 -9.16
CA GLY A 55 -10.40 -4.92 -8.38
C GLY A 55 -9.84 -4.94 -6.95
N ILE A 56 -9.87 -6.09 -6.29
CA ILE A 56 -9.40 -6.31 -4.91
C ILE A 56 -8.57 -7.60 -4.81
N ALA A 57 -7.74 -7.67 -3.78
CA ALA A 57 -7.02 -8.90 -3.39
C ALA A 57 -6.62 -8.86 -1.92
N GLU A 58 -6.27 -10.02 -1.38
CA GLU A 58 -5.57 -10.12 -0.12
C GLU A 58 -4.09 -9.71 -0.32
N VAL A 59 -3.62 -8.77 0.50
CA VAL A 59 -2.28 -8.19 0.35
C VAL A 59 -1.51 -8.20 1.67
N GLY A 60 -0.20 -8.42 1.57
CA GLY A 60 0.75 -8.21 2.66
C GLY A 60 1.40 -6.82 2.53
N ILE A 61 1.63 -6.16 3.67
CA ILE A 61 2.37 -4.89 3.74
C ILE A 61 3.67 -5.11 4.51
N THR A 62 4.78 -4.67 3.92
CA THR A 62 6.09 -4.61 4.60
C THR A 62 6.58 -3.18 4.63
N ILE A 63 6.91 -2.66 5.82
CA ILE A 63 7.48 -1.32 5.96
C ILE A 63 8.94 -1.36 5.53
N VAL A 64 9.29 -0.53 4.56
CA VAL A 64 10.67 -0.35 4.08
C VAL A 64 11.34 0.76 4.88
N GLU A 65 10.63 1.87 5.09
CA GLU A 65 11.16 3.07 5.74
C GLU A 65 10.01 3.83 6.43
N LYS A 66 10.18 4.19 7.70
CA LYS A 66 9.20 5.02 8.42
C LYS A 66 9.50 6.50 8.19
N SER A 67 8.46 7.28 7.92
CA SER A 67 8.58 8.73 7.83
C SER A 67 9.15 9.33 9.12
N GLY A 68 10.18 10.17 8.99
CA GLY A 68 10.83 10.84 10.12
C GLY A 68 11.92 10.03 10.83
N GLN A 69 12.28 8.83 10.36
CA GLN A 69 13.47 8.12 10.82
C GLN A 69 14.61 8.23 9.80
N ASN A 70 15.24 9.41 9.75
CA ASN A 70 16.70 9.43 9.62
C ASN A 70 17.26 9.03 10.98
N VAL A 71 17.44 7.73 11.20
CA VAL A 71 18.40 7.26 12.20
C VAL A 71 19.69 7.04 11.42
N ASN A 72 20.72 7.77 11.85
CA ASN A 72 22.08 7.85 11.30
C ASN A 72 22.58 6.62 10.56
#